data_AF-A0A2N7YGP3-F1
#
_entry.id   AF-A0A2N7YGP3-F1
#
_cell.length_a   1.000
_cell.length_b   1.000
_cell.length_c   1.000
_cell.angle_alpha   90.00
_cell.angle_beta   90.00
_cell.angle_gamma   90.00
#
_symmetry.space_group_name_H-M   'P 1'
#
loop_
_entity.id
_entity.type
_entity.pdbx_description
1 polymer ?
#
loop_
_entity_poly.entity_id
_entity_poly.type
_entity_poly.pdbx_seq_one_letter_code
_entity_poly.pdbx_strand_id
1 'polypeptide(L)' 'MDKAEADRHDKMLELAELLAEVLQKAVPSLSEQQVEEAGIYMAKNRDVFAKAFRSQPDALSELLNPPAE' A
#
# COMPACT_ATOMS: atom_id res chain seq x y z
N MET A 1 15.40 20.85 3.10
CA MET A 1 14.15 20.17 2.76
C MET A 1 14.16 19.93 1.26
N ASP A 2 14.12 18.74 0.66
CA ASP A 2 13.94 17.40 1.20
C ASP A 2 14.23 16.34 0.10
N LYS A 3 15.51 16.08 -0.23
CA LYS A 3 15.87 15.02 -1.21
C LYS A 3 15.44 13.64 -0.72
N ALA A 4 15.66 13.36 0.57
CA ALA A 4 15.34 12.08 1.16
C ALA A 4 13.83 11.81 1.27
N GLU A 5 13.03 12.86 1.45
CA GLU A 5 11.56 12.74 1.47
C GLU A 5 11.02 12.53 0.05
N ALA A 6 11.57 13.23 -0.95
CA ALA A 6 11.25 13.00 -2.35
C ALA A 6 11.58 11.56 -2.78
N ASP A 7 12.77 11.04 -2.44
CA ASP A 7 13.17 9.66 -2.73
C ASP A 7 12.22 8.61 -2.10
N ARG A 8 11.70 8.90 -0.90
CA ARG A 8 10.73 8.02 -0.22
C ARG A 8 9.37 8.08 -0.89
N HIS A 9 8.95 9.26 -1.31
CA HIS A 9 7.68 9.48 -1.99
C HIS A 9 7.68 8.80 -3.37
N ASP A 10 8.76 8.94 -4.14
CA ASP A 10 8.90 8.30 -5.45
C ASP A 10 8.83 6.77 -5.34
N LYS A 11 9.56 6.17 -4.38
CA LYS A 11 9.50 4.72 -4.14
C LYS A 11 8.13 4.24 -3.69
N MET A 12 7.37 5.07 -2.98
CA MET A 12 6.01 4.75 -2.59
C MET A 12 5.07 4.76 -3.81
N LEU A 13 5.20 5.75 -4.70
CA LEU A 13 4.39 5.81 -5.92
C LEU A 13 4.70 4.65 -6.86
N GLU A 14 5.98 4.32 -7.07
CA GLU A 14 6.40 3.16 -7.85
C GLU A 14 5.79 1.86 -7.31
N LEU A 15 5.79 1.67 -5.99
CA LEU A 15 5.17 0.50 -5.36
C LEU A 15 3.65 0.48 -5.56
N ALA A 16 2.98 1.64 -5.45
CA ALA A 16 1.53 1.74 -5.64
C ALA A 16 1.10 1.33 -7.05
N GLU A 17 1.84 1.78 -8.06
CA GLU A 17 1.59 1.46 -9.47
C GLU A 17 1.74 -0.05 -9.73
N LEU A 18 2.84 -0.65 -9.25
CA LEU A 18 3.05 -2.09 -9.38
C LEU A 18 1.97 -2.91 -8.66
N LEU A 19 1.53 -2.48 -7.48
CA LEU A 19 0.45 -3.13 -6.75
C LEU A 19 -0.88 -3.03 -7.50
N ALA A 20 -1.21 -1.85 -8.03
CA ALA A 20 -2.41 -1.64 -8.83
C ALA A 20 -2.43 -2.56 -10.05
N GLU A 21 -1.31 -2.68 -10.78
CA GLU A 21 -1.19 -3.60 -11.92
C GLU A 21 -1.41 -5.06 -11.51
N VAL A 22 -0.81 -5.50 -10.40
CA VAL A 22 -0.94 -6.87 -9.91
C VAL A 22 -2.38 -7.15 -9.50
N LEU A 23 -3.03 -6.23 -8.80
CA LEU A 23 -4.43 -6.33 -8.38
C LEU A 23 -5.38 -6.37 -9.58
N GLN A 24 -5.15 -5.54 -10.60
CA GLN A 24 -5.95 -5.52 -11.82
C GLN A 24 -5.85 -6.84 -12.59
N LYS A 25 -4.64 -7.42 -12.67
CA LYS A 25 -4.40 -8.72 -13.32
C LYS A 25 -5.00 -9.87 -12.52
N ALA A 26 -4.90 -9.84 -11.19
CA ALA A 26 -5.40 -10.89 -10.31
C ALA A 26 -6.92 -10.86 -10.16
N VAL A 27 -7.52 -9.66 -10.15
CA VAL A 27 -8.96 -9.44 -9.97
C VAL A 27 -9.47 -8.51 -11.07
N PRO A 28 -9.73 -9.04 -12.29
CA PRO A 28 -10.15 -8.23 -13.44
C PRO A 28 -11.51 -7.53 -13.26
N SER A 29 -12.28 -7.90 -12.24
CA SER A 29 -13.55 -7.26 -11.90
C SER A 29 -13.39 -5.93 -11.16
N LEU A 30 -12.20 -5.63 -10.63
CA LEU A 30 -11.91 -4.31 -10.05
C LEU A 30 -11.74 -3.29 -11.17
N SER A 31 -12.24 -2.08 -10.97
CA SER A 31 -11.98 -0.96 -11.89
C SER A 31 -10.58 -0.39 -11.69
N GLU A 32 -10.07 0.31 -12.72
CA GLU A 32 -8.77 0.99 -12.66
C GLU A 32 -8.68 1.93 -11.45
N GLN A 33 -9.75 2.66 -11.14
CA GLN A 33 -9.80 3.53 -9.97
C GLN A 33 -9.69 2.75 -8.65
N GLN A 34 -10.37 1.61 -8.54
CA GLN A 34 -10.33 0.79 -7.32
C GLN A 34 -8.94 0.19 -7.08
N VAL A 35 -8.27 -0.28 -8.14
CA VAL A 35 -6.92 -0.84 -8.01
C VAL A 35 -5.88 0.25 -7.72
N GLU A 36 -6.05 1.46 -8.26
CA GLU A 36 -5.20 2.61 -7.96
C GLU A 36 -5.36 3.04 -6.50
N GLU A 37 -6.59 3.20 -6.01
CA GLU A 37 -6.88 3.55 -4.62
C GLU A 37 -6.32 2.48 -3.66
N ALA A 38 -6.52 1.20 -3.97
CA ALA A 38 -5.98 0.09 -3.19
C ALA A 38 -4.45 0.06 -3.20
N GLY A 39 -3.82 0.24 -4.37
CA GLY A 39 -2.36 0.28 -4.53
C GLY A 39 -1.73 1.40 -3.73
N ILE A 40 -2.27 2.61 -3.80
CA ILE A 40 -1.80 3.76 -3.01
C ILE A 40 -1.98 3.51 -1.52
N TYR A 41 -3.13 2.98 -1.08
CA TYR A 41 -3.37 2.67 0.32
C TYR A 41 -2.34 1.65 0.86
N MET A 42 -2.08 0.58 0.10
CA MET A 42 -1.10 -0.44 0.46
C MET A 42 0.32 0.13 0.50
N ALA A 43 0.70 0.98 -0.47
CA ALA A 43 2.03 1.58 -0.52
C ALA A 43 2.27 2.58 0.62
N LYS A 44 1.26 3.37 1.01
CA LYS A 44 1.32 4.26 2.18
C LYS A 44 1.52 3.49 3.48
N ASN A 45 0.91 2.31 3.58
CA ASN A 45 0.97 1.44 4.74
C ASN A 45 1.95 0.27 4.55
N ARG A 46 2.92 0.40 3.63
CA ARG A 46 3.77 -0.72 3.18
C ARG A 46 4.45 -1.46 4.34
N ASP A 47 4.79 -0.75 5.41
CA ASP A 47 5.51 -1.33 6.54
C ASP A 47 4.60 -2.28 7.34
N VAL A 48 3.31 -1.92 7.49
CA VAL A 48 2.31 -2.79 8.13
C VAL A 48 2.01 -3.99 7.26
N PHE A 49 1.79 -3.78 5.96
CA PHE A 49 1.60 -4.87 5.00
C PHE A 49 2.81 -5.80 4.94
N ALA A 50 4.04 -5.26 4.95
CA ALA A 50 5.26 -6.06 4.93
C ALA A 50 5.40 -6.93 6.19
N LYS A 51 5.06 -6.43 7.38
CA LYS A 51 5.01 -7.23 8.62
C LYS A 51 3.97 -8.36 8.49
N ALA A 52 2.78 -8.02 7.99
CA ALA A 52 1.68 -8.96 7.77
C ALA A 52 2.08 -10.10 6.84
N PHE A 53 2.64 -9.79 5.66
CA PHE A 53 3.08 -10.78 4.69
C PHE A 53 4.30 -11.60 5.15
N ARG A 54 5.12 -11.08 6.07
CA ARG A 54 6.30 -11.81 6.56
C ARG A 54 5.89 -13.00 7.42
N SER A 55 5.19 -12.74 8.53
CA SER A 55 4.70 -13.76 9.49
C SER A 55 3.77 -13.19 10.57
N GLN A 56 3.39 -11.91 10.50
CA GLN A 56 2.66 -11.22 11.57
C GLN A 56 1.33 -10.67 11.07
N PRO A 57 0.35 -11.52 10.74
CA PRO A 57 -0.94 -11.05 10.22
C PRO A 57 -1.65 -10.08 11.17
N ASP A 58 -1.41 -10.20 12.48
CA ASP A 58 -1.93 -9.28 13.51
C ASP A 58 -1.45 -7.83 13.34
N ALA A 59 -0.37 -7.59 12.58
CA ALA A 59 0.04 -6.23 12.23
C ALA A 59 -1.07 -5.47 11.49
N LEU A 60 -1.93 -6.16 10.73
CA LEU A 60 -3.07 -5.54 10.06
C LEU A 60 -4.09 -4.95 11.05
N SER A 61 -4.08 -5.37 12.32
CA SER A 61 -4.92 -4.74 13.36
C SER A 61 -4.62 -3.24 13.53
N GLU A 62 -3.39 -2.80 13.22
CA GLU A 62 -3.02 -1.38 13.20
C GLU A 62 -3.87 -0.58 12.17
N LEU A 63 -4.29 -1.22 11.08
CA LEU A 63 -5.10 -0.60 10.02
C LEU A 63 -6.61 -0.73 10.27
N LEU A 64 -7.03 -1.76 11.01
CA LEU A 64 -8.44 -2.01 11.34
C LEU A 64 -8.92 -1.11 12.48
N ASN A 65 -8.04 -0.84 13.45
CA ASN A 65 -8.28 0.07 14.57
C ASN A 65 -7.24 1.19 14.51
N PRO A 66 -7.35 2.14 13.58
CA PRO A 66 -6.49 3.31 13.62
C PRO A 66 -6.66 3.97 14.98
N PRO A 67 -5.57 4.35 15.67
CA PRO A 67 -5.68 5.06 16.95
C PRO A 67 -6.56 6.29 16.72
N ALA A 68 -7.62 6.41 17.52
CA ALA A 68 -8.46 7.61 17.50
C ALA A 68 -7.57 8.80 17.89
N GLU A 69 -7.39 9.73 16.94
CA GLU A 69 -6.83 11.06 17.22
C GLU A 69 -7.72 11.83 18.21
#